data_AF-A0A615Z6P5-F1
#
_entry.id   AF-A0A615Z6P5-F1
#
_cell.length_a   1.000
_cell.length_b   1.000
_cell.length_c   1.000
_cell.angle_alpha   90.00
_cell.angle_beta   90.00
_cell.angle_gamma   90.00
#
_symmetry.space_group_name_H-M   'P 1'
#
loop_
_entity.id
_entity.type
_entity.pdbx_description
1 polymer ?
#
loop_
_entity_poly.entity_id
_entity_poly.type
_entity_poly.pdbx_seq_one_letter_code
_entity_poly.pdbx_strand_id
1 'polypeptide(L)'
;MSNKYCQALAELRSKSAHELKEVGDQWRTPDNIYWGINAMFGPFVLDLFSDDENAKCEDYYTAEDNALAHDWADRLAELNGAAFGNPPYSRASQHEGQYITGMRYIMRHTSAMRDKGGRYVFLIKAATSEVWWPEDADHIAFIRGRIGFELPAWFIPKDEKQVPTGAFFAGRSLYSISPGKGQRSAISGVMSLKQVAKRFWRRSAAKRNAWSGRWWHEADPAISAEREHLLASSQQRAVCRKEPDKCGGTQIPERNVCRHH
;
A
#
# COMPACT_ATOMS: atom_id res chain seq x y z
N MET A 1 -20.01 -10.49 -25.39
CA MET A 1 -20.13 -11.48 -24.29
C MET A 1 -19.18 -11.06 -23.18
N SER A 2 -19.49 -11.26 -21.89
CA SER A 2 -18.51 -10.95 -20.82
C SER A 2 -17.26 -11.80 -21.02
N ASN A 3 -16.07 -11.23 -20.88
CA ASN A 3 -14.82 -11.96 -21.11
C ASN A 3 -14.61 -13.05 -20.04
N LYS A 4 -13.84 -14.11 -20.36
CA LYS A 4 -13.62 -15.23 -19.43
C LYS A 4 -12.98 -14.80 -18.10
N TYR A 5 -12.20 -13.73 -18.09
CA TYR A 5 -11.58 -13.21 -16.89
C TYR A 5 -12.61 -12.57 -15.95
N CYS A 6 -13.48 -11.70 -16.47
CA CYS A 6 -14.60 -11.11 -15.75
C CYS A 6 -15.61 -12.17 -15.27
N GLN A 7 -15.90 -13.19 -16.09
CA GLN A 7 -16.75 -14.31 -15.67
C GLN A 7 -16.15 -15.05 -14.45
N ALA A 8 -14.86 -15.39 -14.50
CA ALA A 8 -14.18 -16.04 -13.38
C ALA A 8 -14.14 -15.16 -12.12
N LEU A 9 -13.98 -13.84 -12.27
CA LEU A 9 -14.07 -12.89 -11.15
C LEU A 9 -15.48 -12.84 -10.57
N ALA A 10 -16.53 -12.78 -11.41
CA ALA A 10 -17.91 -12.77 -10.96
C ALA A 10 -18.28 -14.07 -10.23
N GLU A 11 -17.88 -15.22 -10.78
CA GLU A 11 -18.05 -16.52 -10.14
C GLU A 11 -17.34 -16.58 -8.78
N LEU A 12 -16.10 -16.07 -8.71
CA LEU A 12 -15.36 -16.00 -7.45
C LEU A 12 -16.09 -15.14 -6.42
N ARG A 13 -16.51 -13.93 -6.79
CA ARG A 13 -17.25 -12.98 -5.91
C ARG A 13 -18.57 -13.54 -5.41
N SER A 14 -19.20 -14.44 -6.17
CA SER A 14 -20.49 -15.05 -5.81
C SER A 14 -20.39 -16.18 -4.78
N LYS A 15 -19.17 -16.63 -4.44
CA LYS A 15 -18.99 -17.71 -3.46
C LYS A 15 -19.39 -17.23 -2.06
N SER A 16 -19.98 -18.13 -1.28
CA SER A 16 -20.33 -17.85 0.12
C SER A 16 -19.12 -17.70 1.04
N ALA A 17 -17.95 -18.20 0.63
CA ALA A 17 -16.70 -18.10 1.36
C ALA A 17 -15.48 -18.31 0.44
N HIS A 18 -14.31 -17.83 0.88
CA HIS A 18 -13.10 -17.66 0.06
C HIS A 18 -11.82 -18.02 0.85
N GLU A 19 -10.81 -18.46 0.13
CA GLU A 19 -9.44 -18.63 0.61
C GLU A 19 -8.53 -17.49 0.13
N LEU A 20 -7.54 -17.09 0.94
CA LEU A 20 -6.63 -15.98 0.61
C LEU A 20 -5.90 -16.17 -0.73
N LYS A 21 -5.63 -17.42 -1.09
CA LYS A 21 -4.99 -17.78 -2.37
C LYS A 21 -5.88 -17.52 -3.60
N GLU A 22 -7.19 -17.40 -3.42
CA GLU A 22 -8.15 -17.17 -4.49
C GLU A 22 -8.27 -15.70 -4.88
N VAL A 23 -7.92 -14.77 -3.97
CA VAL A 23 -8.04 -13.31 -4.19
C VAL A 23 -7.30 -12.86 -5.47
N GLY A 24 -6.13 -13.46 -5.74
CA GLY A 24 -5.42 -13.28 -7.00
C GLY A 24 -5.10 -11.82 -7.32
N ASP A 25 -5.66 -11.31 -8.41
CA ASP A 25 -5.43 -9.93 -8.89
C ASP A 25 -6.18 -8.86 -8.07
N GLN A 26 -7.07 -9.27 -7.16
CA GLN A 26 -8.05 -8.38 -6.52
C GLN A 26 -7.53 -7.75 -5.21
N TRP A 27 -6.24 -7.90 -4.91
CA TRP A 27 -5.60 -7.23 -3.77
C TRP A 27 -5.53 -5.72 -3.97
N ARG A 28 -6.00 -4.96 -3.00
CA ARG A 28 -6.17 -3.50 -3.09
C ARG A 28 -4.99 -2.75 -2.48
N THR A 29 -4.63 -1.63 -3.09
CA THR A 29 -3.61 -0.74 -2.56
C THR A 29 -4.17 0.04 -1.36
N PRO A 30 -3.53 0.00 -0.17
CA PRO A 30 -3.97 0.78 0.98
C PRO A 30 -3.94 2.28 0.73
N ASP A 31 -4.90 3.03 1.27
CA ASP A 31 -5.06 4.47 1.02
C ASP A 31 -3.82 5.28 1.38
N ASN A 32 -3.21 5.01 2.52
CA ASN A 32 -2.01 5.71 2.97
C ASN A 32 -0.82 5.51 2.01
N ILE A 33 -0.73 4.35 1.36
CA ILE A 33 0.28 4.05 0.34
C ILE A 33 -0.05 4.81 -0.93
N TYR A 34 -1.27 4.67 -1.45
CA TYR A 34 -1.72 5.37 -2.66
C TYR A 34 -1.49 6.89 -2.55
N TRP A 35 -2.02 7.52 -1.50
CA TRP A 35 -1.91 8.97 -1.33
C TRP A 35 -0.49 9.43 -1.03
N GLY A 36 0.29 8.61 -0.33
CA GLY A 36 1.71 8.87 -0.12
C GLY A 36 2.47 8.92 -1.45
N ILE A 37 2.18 7.99 -2.37
CA ILE A 37 2.72 7.94 -3.73
C ILE A 37 2.21 9.13 -4.57
N ASN A 38 0.90 9.42 -4.51
CA ASN A 38 0.28 10.55 -5.22
C ASN A 38 0.87 11.91 -4.78
N ALA A 39 1.27 12.04 -3.51
CA ALA A 39 1.99 13.22 -3.01
C ALA A 39 3.41 13.40 -3.57
N MET A 40 3.95 12.40 -4.26
CA MET A 40 5.30 12.41 -4.80
C MET A 40 5.33 12.47 -6.31
N PHE A 41 4.46 11.70 -6.97
CA PHE A 41 4.49 11.50 -8.41
C PHE A 41 3.18 11.91 -9.11
N GLY A 42 2.18 12.33 -8.33
CA GLY A 42 0.91 12.81 -8.86
C GLY A 42 0.93 14.26 -9.37
N PRO A 43 -0.24 14.88 -9.56
CA PRO A 43 -1.56 14.36 -9.23
C PRO A 43 -1.95 13.17 -10.12
N PHE A 44 -2.45 12.10 -9.49
CA PHE A 44 -3.11 11.00 -10.19
C PHE A 44 -4.55 11.37 -10.47
N VAL A 45 -4.95 11.16 -11.72
CA VAL A 45 -6.28 11.50 -12.24
C VAL A 45 -6.97 10.29 -12.89
N LEU A 46 -6.23 9.19 -13.11
CA LEU A 46 -6.74 7.97 -13.74
C LEU A 46 -6.22 6.74 -12.99
N ASP A 47 -7.10 5.81 -12.59
CA ASP A 47 -6.72 4.52 -12.01
C ASP A 47 -6.89 3.39 -13.04
N LEU A 48 -5.78 2.78 -13.48
CA LEU A 48 -5.78 1.89 -14.63
C LEU A 48 -6.39 0.51 -14.35
N PHE A 49 -6.36 0.03 -13.10
CA PHE A 49 -6.73 -1.34 -12.77
C PHE A 49 -7.59 -1.37 -11.51
N SER A 50 -8.88 -1.09 -11.68
CA SER A 50 -9.84 -0.99 -10.60
C SER A 50 -11.01 -1.97 -10.79
N ASP A 51 -11.87 -2.07 -9.78
CA ASP A 51 -13.12 -2.82 -9.80
C ASP A 51 -14.33 -1.97 -9.39
N ASP A 52 -14.24 -0.64 -9.59
CA ASP A 52 -15.18 0.38 -9.11
C ASP A 52 -15.07 0.61 -7.59
N GLU A 53 -15.28 -0.41 -6.78
CA GLU A 53 -15.25 -0.33 -5.30
C GLU A 53 -13.87 0.05 -4.73
N ASN A 54 -12.80 -0.26 -5.47
CA ASN A 54 -11.43 0.00 -5.04
C ASN A 54 -10.77 1.23 -5.70
N ALA A 55 -11.49 1.94 -6.56
CA ALA A 55 -10.96 3.04 -7.36
C ALA A 55 -10.29 4.12 -6.49
N LYS A 56 -9.13 4.60 -6.93
CA LYS A 56 -8.37 5.65 -6.24
C LYS A 56 -8.43 7.02 -6.93
N CYS A 57 -9.02 7.08 -8.12
CA CYS A 57 -9.28 8.27 -8.92
C CYS A 57 -10.76 8.32 -9.30
N GLU A 58 -11.25 9.51 -9.69
CA GLU A 58 -12.62 9.66 -10.22
C GLU A 58 -12.76 8.93 -11.57
N ASP A 59 -11.73 9.00 -12.41
CA ASP A 59 -11.63 8.21 -13.64
C ASP A 59 -10.86 6.92 -13.39
N TYR A 60 -11.38 5.81 -13.90
CA TYR A 60 -10.75 4.49 -13.78
C TYR A 60 -11.21 3.53 -14.87
N TYR A 61 -10.49 2.42 -15.02
CA TYR A 61 -10.89 1.31 -15.86
C TYR A 61 -11.14 0.06 -15.02
N THR A 62 -12.25 -0.61 -15.29
CA THR A 62 -12.56 -1.94 -14.76
C THR A 62 -12.00 -3.05 -15.65
N ALA A 63 -12.09 -4.30 -15.18
CA ALA A 63 -11.76 -5.47 -15.98
C ALA A 63 -12.70 -5.61 -17.20
N GLU A 64 -13.94 -5.16 -17.06
CA GLU A 64 -14.97 -5.10 -18.10
C GLU A 64 -14.64 -4.04 -19.15
N ASP A 65 -14.21 -2.84 -18.72
CA ASP A 65 -13.79 -1.77 -19.63
C ASP A 65 -12.51 -2.13 -20.39
N ASN A 66 -11.69 -3.01 -19.80
CA ASN A 66 -10.38 -3.44 -20.27
C ASN A 66 -9.43 -2.27 -20.55
N ALA A 67 -8.66 -1.85 -19.55
CA ALA A 67 -7.68 -0.77 -19.68
C ALA A 67 -6.78 -0.89 -20.92
N LEU A 68 -6.33 -2.09 -21.29
CA LEU A 68 -5.42 -2.29 -22.44
C LEU A 68 -6.09 -2.08 -23.81
N ALA A 69 -7.41 -1.90 -23.84
CA ALA A 69 -8.16 -1.52 -25.05
C ALA A 69 -8.18 -0.01 -25.31
N HIS A 70 -7.77 0.81 -24.34
CA HIS A 70 -7.89 2.26 -24.38
C HIS A 70 -6.57 2.96 -24.68
N ASP A 71 -6.67 4.14 -25.29
CA ASP A 71 -5.56 5.08 -25.38
C ASP A 71 -5.46 5.89 -24.08
N TRP A 72 -4.53 5.49 -23.21
CA TRP A 72 -4.35 6.16 -21.93
C TRP A 72 -3.76 7.57 -22.09
N ALA A 73 -2.98 7.80 -23.15
CA ALA A 73 -2.32 9.09 -23.35
C ALA A 73 -3.34 10.16 -23.73
N ASP A 74 -4.26 9.82 -24.63
CA ASP A 74 -5.36 10.71 -25.02
C ASP A 74 -6.25 11.02 -23.82
N ARG A 75 -6.63 10.00 -23.02
CA ARG A 75 -7.41 10.21 -21.80
C ARG A 75 -6.69 11.12 -20.79
N LEU A 76 -5.38 10.94 -20.60
CA LEU A 76 -4.59 11.79 -19.71
C LEU A 76 -4.42 13.22 -20.24
N ALA A 77 -4.44 13.43 -21.56
CA ALA A 77 -4.43 14.76 -22.15
C ALA A 77 -5.70 15.55 -21.80
N GLU A 78 -6.85 14.87 -21.69
CA GLU A 78 -8.11 15.46 -21.24
C GLU A 78 -8.09 15.75 -19.72
N LEU A 79 -7.62 14.78 -18.92
CA LEU A 79 -7.69 14.83 -17.46
C LEU A 79 -6.57 15.66 -16.81
N ASN A 80 -5.52 16.03 -17.56
CA ASN A 80 -4.38 16.82 -17.11
C ASN A 80 -3.69 16.28 -15.84
N GLY A 81 -3.20 15.04 -15.90
CA GLY A 81 -2.56 14.38 -14.76
C GLY A 81 -1.68 13.19 -15.12
N ALA A 82 -1.54 12.26 -14.19
CA ALA A 82 -0.89 10.98 -14.39
C ALA A 82 -1.84 9.84 -14.04
N ALA A 83 -1.59 8.66 -14.60
CA ALA A 83 -2.33 7.46 -14.24
C ALA A 83 -1.57 6.64 -13.19
N PHE A 84 -2.31 6.02 -12.27
CA PHE A 84 -1.81 5.08 -11.29
C PHE A 84 -2.17 3.65 -11.69
N GLY A 85 -1.32 2.67 -11.36
CA GLY A 85 -1.61 1.26 -11.59
C GLY A 85 -1.08 0.35 -10.48
N ASN A 86 -1.99 -0.47 -9.93
CA ASN A 86 -1.68 -1.69 -9.20
C ASN A 86 -2.13 -2.89 -10.06
N PRO A 87 -1.28 -3.36 -10.99
CA PRO A 87 -1.73 -4.19 -12.09
C PRO A 87 -2.05 -5.63 -11.68
N PRO A 88 -2.90 -6.34 -12.45
CA PRO A 88 -3.10 -7.78 -12.30
C PRO A 88 -1.83 -8.57 -12.67
N TYR A 89 -1.43 -9.48 -11.79
CA TYR A 89 -0.22 -10.32 -11.93
C TYR A 89 -0.51 -11.70 -12.51
N SER A 90 -1.78 -12.04 -12.71
CA SER A 90 -2.19 -13.28 -13.36
C SER A 90 -1.50 -13.47 -14.71
N ARG A 91 -1.47 -14.74 -15.13
CA ARG A 91 -1.04 -15.07 -16.50
C ARG A 91 -1.92 -14.33 -17.49
N ALA A 92 -1.34 -13.98 -18.62
CA ALA A 92 -2.02 -13.20 -19.63
C ALA A 92 -3.34 -13.84 -20.05
N SER A 93 -4.42 -13.09 -19.89
CA SER A 93 -5.74 -13.41 -20.42
C SER A 93 -6.04 -12.53 -21.61
N GLN A 94 -6.79 -13.05 -22.57
CA GLN A 94 -7.24 -12.32 -23.74
C GLN A 94 -8.74 -12.52 -23.96
N HIS A 95 -9.35 -11.52 -24.58
CA HIS A 95 -10.69 -11.59 -25.13
C HIS A 95 -10.69 -10.90 -26.49
N GLU A 96 -11.20 -11.58 -27.52
CA GLU A 96 -11.31 -11.03 -28.88
C GLU A 96 -9.99 -10.42 -29.42
N GLY A 97 -8.86 -11.07 -29.11
CA GLY A 97 -7.53 -10.63 -29.52
C GLY A 97 -6.92 -9.49 -28.69
N GLN A 98 -7.66 -8.94 -27.73
CA GLN A 98 -7.17 -7.93 -26.80
C GLN A 98 -6.76 -8.57 -25.48
N TYR A 99 -5.60 -8.17 -24.96
CA TYR A 99 -5.16 -8.58 -23.62
C TYR A 99 -5.96 -7.85 -22.56
N ILE A 100 -6.18 -8.50 -21.43
CA ILE A 100 -6.82 -7.92 -20.24
C ILE A 100 -5.82 -7.88 -19.08
N THR A 101 -5.12 -8.99 -18.86
CA THR A 101 -4.11 -9.12 -17.80
C THR A 101 -2.76 -9.56 -18.36
N GLY A 102 -1.76 -9.61 -17.48
CA GLY A 102 -0.42 -10.09 -17.79
C GLY A 102 0.58 -8.95 -17.91
N MET A 103 1.49 -8.89 -16.93
CA MET A 103 2.47 -7.80 -16.78
C MET A 103 3.25 -7.47 -18.05
N ARG A 104 3.63 -8.46 -18.87
CA ARG A 104 4.32 -8.21 -20.15
C ARG A 104 3.53 -7.29 -21.07
N TYR A 105 2.23 -7.54 -21.21
CA TYR A 105 1.38 -6.79 -22.12
C TYR A 105 0.99 -5.44 -21.54
N ILE A 106 0.80 -5.39 -20.21
CA ILE A 106 0.59 -4.13 -19.49
C ILE A 106 1.79 -3.20 -19.67
N MET A 107 3.01 -3.67 -19.40
CA MET A 107 4.22 -2.84 -19.52
C MET A 107 4.51 -2.45 -20.98
N ARG A 108 4.22 -3.34 -21.94
CA ARG A 108 4.30 -2.99 -23.38
C ARG A 108 3.32 -1.87 -23.75
N HIS A 109 2.07 -1.95 -23.27
CA HIS A 109 1.07 -0.91 -23.50
C HIS A 109 1.49 0.41 -22.83
N THR A 110 1.96 0.35 -21.58
CA THR A 110 2.54 1.50 -20.88
C THR A 110 3.61 2.20 -21.70
N SER A 111 4.56 1.45 -22.27
CA SER A 111 5.64 2.01 -23.10
C SER A 111 5.08 2.71 -24.35
N ALA A 112 4.14 2.08 -25.05
CA ALA A 112 3.48 2.70 -26.21
C ALA A 112 2.71 3.98 -25.85
N MET A 113 1.99 3.98 -24.71
CA MET A 113 1.24 5.15 -24.25
C MET A 113 2.16 6.24 -23.67
N ARG A 114 3.34 5.88 -23.17
CA ARG A 114 4.39 6.83 -22.76
C ARG A 114 4.95 7.56 -23.97
N ASP A 115 5.20 6.87 -25.07
CA ASP A 115 5.73 7.48 -26.29
C ASP A 115 4.76 8.50 -26.91
N LYS A 116 3.46 8.37 -26.60
CA LYS A 116 2.41 9.34 -26.91
C LYS A 116 2.32 10.52 -25.93
N GLY A 117 3.13 10.54 -24.87
CA GLY A 117 3.21 11.64 -23.90
C GLY A 117 2.48 11.42 -22.58
N GLY A 118 1.88 10.25 -22.35
CA GLY A 118 1.23 9.96 -21.08
C GLY A 118 2.18 9.70 -19.92
N ARG A 119 1.69 9.89 -18.68
CA ARG A 119 2.45 9.73 -17.44
C ARG A 119 1.87 8.62 -16.59
N TYR A 120 2.70 7.69 -16.15
CA TYR A 120 2.24 6.46 -15.53
C TYR A 120 3.05 6.14 -14.27
N VAL A 121 2.36 5.79 -13.18
CA VAL A 121 3.00 5.37 -11.94
C VAL A 121 2.48 4.00 -11.52
N PHE A 122 3.39 3.04 -11.40
CA PHE A 122 3.06 1.65 -11.08
C PHE A 122 3.60 1.25 -9.71
N LEU A 123 2.75 0.59 -8.91
CA LEU A 123 3.14 -0.08 -7.67
C LEU A 123 3.35 -1.58 -7.96
N ILE A 124 4.60 -2.02 -8.07
CA ILE A 124 4.91 -3.37 -8.54
C ILE A 124 6.01 -4.09 -7.75
N LYS A 125 6.07 -5.43 -7.80
CA LYS A 125 7.16 -6.14 -7.09
C LYS A 125 8.50 -5.80 -7.69
N ALA A 126 9.52 -5.71 -6.84
CA ALA A 126 10.91 -5.69 -7.26
C ALA A 126 11.25 -7.05 -7.87
N ALA A 127 11.21 -7.16 -9.19
CA ALA A 127 11.41 -8.41 -9.91
C ALA A 127 12.28 -8.16 -11.14
N THR A 128 13.53 -7.77 -10.88
CA THR A 128 14.55 -7.41 -11.88
C THR A 128 14.90 -8.53 -12.85
N SER A 129 14.58 -9.79 -12.51
CA SER A 129 14.78 -10.95 -13.39
C SER A 129 13.59 -11.21 -14.34
N GLU A 130 12.49 -10.49 -14.18
CA GLU A 130 11.31 -10.67 -15.00
C GLU A 130 11.45 -9.90 -16.31
N VAL A 131 11.07 -10.55 -17.40
CA VAL A 131 11.02 -9.99 -18.77
C VAL A 131 10.13 -8.76 -18.95
N TRP A 132 9.24 -8.49 -18.00
CA TRP A 132 8.34 -7.32 -18.01
C TRP A 132 8.86 -6.21 -17.10
N TRP A 133 10.01 -6.40 -16.46
CA TRP A 133 10.64 -5.38 -15.66
C TRP A 133 10.94 -4.14 -16.52
N PRO A 134 10.50 -2.94 -16.11
CA PRO A 134 10.66 -1.73 -16.90
C PRO A 134 12.07 -1.16 -16.74
N GLU A 135 13.03 -1.70 -17.50
CA GLU A 135 14.43 -1.24 -17.52
C GLU A 135 14.58 0.20 -18.03
N ASP A 136 13.62 0.68 -18.81
CA ASP A 136 13.56 2.00 -19.44
C ASP A 136 12.77 3.04 -18.62
N ALA A 137 12.41 2.72 -17.36
CA ALA A 137 11.70 3.65 -16.50
C ALA A 137 12.53 4.90 -16.17
N ASP A 138 11.88 6.07 -16.20
CA ASP A 138 12.52 7.35 -15.86
C ASP A 138 12.93 7.39 -14.37
N HIS A 139 12.10 6.81 -13.49
CA HIS A 139 12.32 6.81 -12.04
C HIS A 139 11.94 5.47 -11.41
N ILE A 140 12.82 5.00 -10.52
CA ILE A 140 12.63 3.78 -9.72
C ILE A 140 12.80 4.14 -8.23
N ALA A 141 11.75 3.97 -7.45
CA ALA A 141 11.77 4.15 -6.00
C ALA A 141 11.50 2.83 -5.28
N PHE A 142 12.21 2.53 -4.20
CA PHE A 142 11.96 1.33 -3.40
C PHE A 142 11.19 1.69 -2.13
N ILE A 143 10.10 0.98 -1.84
CA ILE A 143 9.40 1.11 -0.55
C ILE A 143 9.98 0.09 0.42
N ARG A 144 10.69 0.55 1.45
CA ARG A 144 11.26 -0.27 2.51
C ARG A 144 10.17 -0.74 3.48
N GLY A 145 10.08 -2.05 3.62
CA GLY A 145 9.18 -2.78 4.52
C GLY A 145 8.18 -3.64 3.75
N ARG A 146 7.28 -4.33 4.47
CA ARG A 146 6.20 -5.11 3.87
C ARG A 146 4.95 -4.25 3.76
N ILE A 147 4.38 -4.18 2.56
CA ILE A 147 3.09 -3.53 2.34
C ILE A 147 2.04 -4.61 2.59
N GLY A 148 1.20 -4.41 3.61
CA GLY A 148 -0.01 -5.21 3.76
C GLY A 148 -1.05 -4.69 2.80
N PHE A 149 -1.28 -5.39 1.69
CA PHE A 149 -2.38 -5.05 0.78
C PHE A 149 -3.72 -5.38 1.44
N GLU A 150 -4.76 -4.67 1.00
CA GLU A 150 -6.11 -4.81 1.54
C GLU A 150 -6.90 -5.87 0.76
N LEU A 151 -7.74 -6.61 1.47
CA LEU A 151 -8.69 -7.50 0.84
C LEU A 151 -9.79 -6.70 0.13
N PRO A 152 -10.38 -7.27 -0.94
CA PRO A 152 -11.58 -6.70 -1.53
C PRO A 152 -12.78 -6.83 -0.59
N ALA A 153 -13.76 -5.93 -0.74
CA ALA A 153 -14.91 -5.84 0.17
C ALA A 153 -15.79 -7.10 0.15
N TRP A 154 -15.83 -7.80 -0.99
CA TRP A 154 -16.55 -9.06 -1.16
C TRP A 154 -15.86 -10.29 -0.53
N PHE A 155 -14.63 -10.17 -0.01
CA PHE A 155 -13.92 -11.31 0.57
C PHE A 155 -14.55 -11.75 1.90
N ILE A 156 -15.04 -12.98 1.91
CA ILE A 156 -15.57 -13.66 3.10
C ILE A 156 -14.63 -14.83 3.44
N PRO A 157 -13.93 -14.85 4.60
CA PRO A 157 -12.98 -15.91 4.93
C PRO A 157 -13.69 -17.25 5.14
N LYS A 158 -13.14 -18.33 4.56
CA LYS A 158 -13.64 -19.70 4.73
C LYS A 158 -13.51 -20.25 6.15
N ASP A 159 -12.43 -19.89 6.83
CA ASP A 159 -12.13 -20.29 8.20
C ASP A 159 -11.17 -19.28 8.85
N GLU A 160 -10.87 -19.45 10.15
CA GLU A 160 -9.95 -18.57 10.90
C GLU A 160 -8.55 -18.47 10.29
N LYS A 161 -8.10 -19.48 9.53
CA LYS A 161 -6.78 -19.45 8.85
C LYS A 161 -6.80 -18.56 7.60
N GLN A 162 -7.98 -18.23 7.08
CA GLN A 162 -8.16 -17.32 5.95
C GLN A 162 -8.33 -15.86 6.40
N VAL A 163 -8.36 -15.60 7.70
CA VAL A 163 -8.30 -14.22 8.21
C VAL A 163 -6.86 -13.73 8.02
N PRO A 164 -6.63 -12.65 7.26
CA PRO A 164 -5.28 -12.17 7.03
C PRO A 164 -4.65 -11.71 8.34
N THR A 165 -3.58 -12.39 8.74
CA THR A 165 -2.66 -11.86 9.74
C THR A 165 -1.77 -10.85 9.03
N GLY A 166 -1.69 -9.63 9.56
CA GLY A 166 -1.09 -8.50 8.86
C GLY A 166 0.30 -8.82 8.29
N ALA A 167 0.52 -8.46 7.02
CA ALA A 167 1.77 -8.57 6.24
C ALA A 167 1.97 -9.81 5.35
N PHE A 168 1.00 -10.11 4.48
CA PHE A 168 1.30 -10.83 3.24
C PHE A 168 1.71 -9.83 2.15
N PHE A 169 2.81 -10.16 1.44
CA PHE A 169 3.60 -9.37 0.48
C PHE A 169 4.87 -8.68 1.04
N ALA A 170 6.00 -9.40 0.89
CA ALA A 170 7.33 -8.86 1.08
C ALA A 170 7.77 -8.06 -0.16
N GLY A 171 8.06 -6.77 0.06
CA GLY A 171 8.83 -5.87 -0.82
C GLY A 171 8.19 -5.56 -2.18
N ARG A 172 7.67 -4.34 -2.36
CA ARG A 172 7.31 -3.83 -3.70
C ARG A 172 7.81 -2.41 -3.90
N SER A 173 8.38 -2.20 -5.07
CA SER A 173 8.98 -0.97 -5.56
C SER A 173 7.94 -0.15 -6.33
N LEU A 174 8.25 1.12 -6.51
CA LEU A 174 7.45 2.18 -7.08
C LEU A 174 8.14 2.68 -8.35
N TYR A 175 7.40 2.79 -9.46
CA TYR A 175 7.93 3.27 -10.75
C TYR A 175 7.14 4.48 -11.21
N SER A 176 7.81 5.52 -11.72
CA SER A 176 7.17 6.73 -12.27
C SER A 176 7.70 7.03 -13.68
N ILE A 177 6.79 7.24 -14.62
CA ILE A 177 7.04 7.62 -16.02
C ILE A 177 6.46 9.01 -16.25
N SER A 178 7.28 9.92 -16.77
CA SER A 178 6.87 11.27 -17.18
C SER A 178 7.47 11.62 -18.55
N PRO A 179 6.84 12.50 -19.35
CA PRO A 179 7.16 12.70 -20.73
C PRO A 179 8.23 13.79 -20.82
N GLY A 180 9.31 13.52 -21.55
CA GLY A 180 10.31 14.55 -21.76
C GLY A 180 11.50 14.02 -22.53
N LYS A 181 11.70 14.55 -23.73
CA LYS A 181 13.00 14.51 -24.39
C LYS A 181 13.96 15.39 -23.58
N GLY A 182 14.49 14.85 -22.50
CA GLY A 182 15.42 15.54 -21.59
C GLY A 182 16.12 14.50 -20.72
N GLN A 183 17.44 14.63 -20.58
CA GLN A 183 18.41 13.66 -20.06
C GLN A 183 17.86 12.47 -19.27
N ARG A 184 18.17 11.26 -19.76
CA ARG A 184 18.02 9.99 -19.04
C ARG A 184 18.91 10.00 -17.80
N SER A 185 18.38 10.46 -16.68
CA SER A 185 18.99 10.24 -15.37
C SER A 185 17.97 9.49 -14.52
N ALA A 186 18.10 8.15 -14.49
CA ALA A 186 17.33 7.32 -13.56
C ALA A 186 17.74 7.71 -12.13
N ILE A 187 16.99 8.62 -11.50
CA ILE A 187 17.18 8.90 -10.08
C ILE A 187 16.55 7.73 -9.34
N SER A 188 17.40 6.79 -8.93
CA SER A 188 17.01 5.69 -8.05
C SER A 188 17.01 6.16 -6.61
N GLY A 189 15.95 5.87 -5.86
CA GLY A 189 15.79 6.31 -4.47
C GLY A 189 15.16 5.24 -3.59
N VAL A 190 15.46 5.27 -2.29
CA VAL A 190 14.82 4.39 -1.30
C VAL A 190 13.96 5.22 -0.35
N MET A 191 12.75 4.75 -0.09
CA MET A 191 11.76 5.39 0.76
C MET A 191 11.25 4.41 1.81
N SER A 192 11.13 4.85 3.05
CA SER A 192 10.47 4.06 4.09
C SER A 192 8.95 4.20 4.03
N LEU A 193 8.23 3.15 4.45
CA LEU A 193 6.78 3.20 4.70
C LEU A 193 6.37 4.40 5.56
N LYS A 194 7.17 4.72 6.59
CA LYS A 194 6.95 5.90 7.44
C LYS A 194 6.99 7.20 6.64
N GLN A 195 7.89 7.33 5.65
CA GLN A 195 7.96 8.51 4.79
C GLN A 195 6.76 8.60 3.84
N VAL A 196 6.33 7.49 3.24
CA VAL A 196 5.13 7.43 2.40
C VAL A 196 3.89 7.85 3.19
N ALA A 197 3.67 7.23 4.35
CA ALA A 197 2.55 7.57 5.24
C ALA A 197 2.62 9.00 5.78
N LYS A 198 3.83 9.50 6.15
CA LYS A 198 4.00 10.88 6.60
C LYS A 198 3.61 11.89 5.53
N ARG A 199 3.90 11.60 4.25
CA ARG A 199 3.49 12.45 3.13
C ARG A 199 1.97 12.47 2.96
N PHE A 200 1.30 11.33 3.14
CA PHE A 200 -0.17 11.28 3.22
C PHE A 200 -0.72 12.21 4.31
N TRP A 201 -0.25 12.06 5.56
CA TRP A 201 -0.75 12.86 6.69
C TRP A 201 -0.52 14.36 6.55
N ARG A 202 0.56 14.77 5.86
CA ARG A 202 0.83 16.19 5.57
C ARG A 202 -0.20 16.81 4.61
N ARG A 203 -0.69 16.04 3.64
CA ARG A 203 -1.66 16.50 2.64
C ARG A 203 -3.10 16.41 3.16
N SER A 204 -3.40 15.47 4.05
CA SER A 204 -4.72 15.24 4.64
C SER A 204 -5.04 16.08 5.88
N ALA A 205 -4.33 17.20 6.11
CA ALA A 205 -4.59 18.09 7.25
C ALA A 205 -6.05 18.56 7.36
N ALA A 206 -6.76 18.68 6.23
CA ALA A 206 -8.18 19.04 6.17
C ALA A 206 -9.15 17.87 6.42
N LYS A 207 -8.72 16.60 6.28
CA LYS A 207 -9.54 15.39 6.48
C LYS A 207 -9.32 14.70 7.85
N ARG A 208 -8.48 15.28 8.71
CA ARG A 208 -8.15 14.76 10.05
C ARG A 208 -9.37 14.57 10.97
N ASN A 209 -10.44 15.37 10.78
CA ASN A 209 -11.61 15.36 11.65
C ASN A 209 -12.67 14.30 11.27
N ALA A 210 -12.49 13.55 10.19
CA ALA A 210 -13.48 12.59 9.68
C ALA A 210 -13.03 11.11 9.75
N TRP A 211 -11.88 10.83 10.38
CA TRP A 211 -11.27 9.48 10.38
C TRP A 211 -11.45 8.78 11.73
N SER A 212 -12.29 7.74 11.78
CA SER A 212 -12.62 6.95 12.98
C SER A 212 -11.61 5.83 13.26
N GLY A 213 -10.32 6.18 13.27
CA GLY A 213 -9.17 5.27 13.23
C GLY A 213 -9.28 3.90 13.90
N ARG A 214 -8.73 2.89 13.20
CA ARG A 214 -8.13 1.72 13.84
C ARG A 214 -7.01 1.16 12.96
N TRP A 215 -5.83 1.05 13.55
CA TRP A 215 -4.68 0.32 13.04
C TRP A 215 -4.79 -1.12 13.57
N TRP A 216 -4.59 -2.14 12.72
CA TRP A 216 -4.34 -3.50 13.20
C TRP A 216 -2.84 -3.65 13.48
N HIS A 217 -2.54 -4.07 14.72
CA HIS A 217 -1.25 -4.14 15.41
C HIS A 217 -0.73 -2.86 16.08
N GLU A 218 -1.55 -2.29 16.94
CA GLU A 218 -1.12 -1.79 18.26
C GLU A 218 -2.29 -2.03 19.23
N ALA A 219 -2.39 -3.25 19.74
CA ALA A 219 -3.20 -3.56 20.91
C ALA A 219 -2.36 -4.46 21.81
N ASP A 220 -1.66 -3.85 22.76
CA ASP A 220 -1.71 -4.36 24.12
C ASP A 220 -1.50 -3.23 25.15
N PRO A 221 -2.59 -2.74 25.79
CA PRO A 221 -2.52 -1.79 26.90
C PRO A 221 -1.86 -2.34 28.17
N ALA A 222 -1.55 -3.64 28.26
CA ALA A 222 -0.91 -4.22 29.44
C ALA A 222 0.58 -3.87 29.59
N ILE A 223 1.23 -3.32 28.55
CA ILE A 223 2.67 -2.96 28.57
C ILE A 223 2.87 -1.43 28.77
N SER A 224 1.82 -0.71 29.16
CA SER A 224 1.93 0.72 29.53
C SER A 224 2.25 0.94 31.01
N ALA A 225 1.90 -0.01 31.89
CA ALA A 225 2.11 0.14 33.34
C ALA A 225 3.57 -0.08 33.76
N GLU A 226 4.33 -0.89 33.02
CA GLU A 226 5.72 -1.22 33.36
C GLU A 226 6.71 -0.14 32.90
N ARG A 227 6.31 0.70 31.93
CA ARG A 227 7.16 1.77 31.39
C ARG A 227 7.07 3.07 32.20
N GLU A 228 5.92 3.36 32.83
CA GLU A 228 5.81 4.48 33.77
C GLU A 228 6.54 4.21 35.09
N HIS A 229 6.57 2.95 35.54
CA HIS A 229 7.29 2.58 36.76
C HIS A 229 8.83 2.65 36.61
N LEU A 230 9.35 2.39 35.41
CA LEU A 230 10.78 2.50 35.09
C LEU A 230 11.22 3.95 34.82
N LEU A 231 10.36 4.80 34.26
CA LEU A 231 10.65 6.22 34.04
C LEU A 231 10.51 7.07 35.33
N ALA A 232 9.59 6.71 36.23
CA ALA A 232 9.46 7.36 37.55
C ALA A 232 10.70 7.15 38.45
N SER A 233 11.37 5.99 38.35
CA SER A 233 12.57 5.67 39.14
C SER A 233 13.81 6.51 38.74
N SER A 234 13.82 7.07 37.53
CA SER A 234 14.90 7.91 37.02
C SER A 234 14.72 9.40 37.36
N GLN A 235 13.47 9.86 37.51
CA GLN A 235 13.16 11.24 37.92
C GLN A 235 13.20 11.42 39.45
N GLN A 236 12.92 10.40 40.26
CA GLN A 236 13.08 10.47 41.72
C GLN A 236 14.55 10.52 42.19
N ARG A 237 15.51 10.01 41.41
CA ARG A 237 16.95 10.16 41.72
C ARG A 237 17.52 11.56 41.39
N ALA A 238 16.78 12.38 40.64
CA ALA A 238 17.19 13.75 40.30
C ALA A 238 16.64 14.81 41.30
N VAL A 239 15.55 14.49 42.02
CA VAL A 239 14.93 15.41 43.00
C VAL A 239 15.59 15.30 44.39
N CYS A 240 16.06 14.11 44.79
CA CYS A 240 16.74 13.92 46.09
C CYS A 240 18.15 14.55 46.21
N ARG A 241 18.67 15.23 45.17
CA ARG A 241 19.91 16.05 45.28
C ARG A 241 19.66 17.53 45.57
N LYS A 242 18.40 18.01 45.61
CA LYS A 242 18.10 19.45 45.75
C LYS A 242 17.30 19.85 47.00
N GLU A 243 16.56 18.96 47.67
CA GLU A 243 15.86 19.28 48.94
C GLU A 243 15.73 18.02 49.83
N PRO A 244 16.53 17.86 50.91
CA PRO A 244 16.48 16.65 51.75
C PRO A 244 15.32 16.59 52.76
N ASP A 245 14.59 17.68 53.01
CA ASP A 245 13.64 17.75 54.14
C ASP A 245 12.16 17.50 53.78
N LYS A 246 11.85 16.94 52.60
CA LYS A 246 10.45 16.71 52.15
C LYS A 246 10.06 15.26 51.87
N CYS A 247 10.84 14.27 52.28
CA CYS A 247 10.42 12.86 52.16
C CYS A 247 9.66 12.40 53.42
N GLY A 248 8.42 12.87 53.55
CA GLY A 248 7.45 12.36 54.51
C GLY A 248 6.80 11.06 54.02
N GLY A 249 7.07 9.97 54.75
CA GLY A 249 6.28 8.75 54.93
C GLY A 249 5.43 8.22 53.77
N THR A 250 5.87 7.10 53.16
CA THR A 250 4.93 6.03 52.81
C THR A 250 5.63 4.67 52.86
N GLN A 251 4.98 3.73 53.52
CA GLN A 251 5.44 2.39 53.89
C GLN A 251 5.77 1.50 52.67
N ILE A 252 6.87 0.76 52.76
CA ILE A 252 7.26 -0.30 51.82
C ILE A 252 6.77 -1.63 52.42
N PRO A 253 5.97 -2.47 51.72
CA PRO A 253 5.66 -3.81 52.20
C PRO A 253 6.88 -4.73 52.00
N GLU A 254 7.24 -5.45 53.07
CA GLU A 254 8.31 -6.42 53.15
C GLU A 254 8.17 -7.54 52.09
N ARG A 255 9.24 -7.79 51.33
CA ARG A 255 9.38 -9.04 50.57
C ARG A 255 9.86 -10.13 51.52
N ASN A 256 9.08 -11.20 51.60
CA ASN A 256 9.44 -12.45 52.27
C ASN A 256 10.80 -12.97 51.82
N VAL A 257 11.74 -13.01 52.75
CA VAL A 257 12.99 -13.77 52.68
C VAL A 257 12.77 -15.07 53.47
N CYS A 258 12.92 -16.21 52.81
CA CYS A 258 13.21 -17.50 53.44
C CYS A 258 13.82 -18.41 52.36
N ARG A 259 14.86 -19.19 52.59
CA ARG A 259 15.97 -19.25 53.56
C ARG A 259 16.88 -20.35 52.99
N HIS A 260 18.19 -20.24 53.22
CA HIS A 260 19.12 -21.33 52.96
C HIS A 260 18.80 -22.56 53.83
N HIS A 261 18.94 -23.74 53.24
CA HIS A 261 19.67 -24.87 53.81
C HIS A 261 20.42 -25.58 52.69
#